data_AF-A0A3C1YQK1-F1
#
_entry.id   AF-A0A3C1YQK1-F1
#
_cell.length_a   1.000
_cell.length_b   1.000
_cell.length_c   1.000
_cell.angle_alpha   90.00
_cell.angle_beta   90.00
_cell.angle_gamma   90.00
#
_symmetry.space_group_name_H-M   'P 1'
#
loop_
_entity.id
_entity.type
_entity.pdbx_description
1 polymer ?
#
loop_
_entity_poly.entity_id
_entity_poly.type
_entity_poly.pdbx_seq_one_letter_code
_entity_poly.pdbx_strand_id
1 'polypeptide(L)'
;YTSNEKNIWTFLRVENDTLVTGFRQTNGWARTRTVYFAMAFNKPIASYGHARYDQSVYRGFWRKFDVTKNFPEMAGKNIRAYFNFDLNGNEKIKIKFALSSVSTEGAMKNLVSEIPSWDFEQVKQESQALWNKELGAVEIESITQKDKETFYTSLYHTYLSPNTYMDVDGQYKGLDQNIHRAEGFTNYTTFSLWDTYRALHPLFNILQPKRNGDMIRSMLAHYDQSVHKMLPVWSHYSNENWCMIGYHSVSVIADAVVKGNNSFDGANALDAMVTTANQKYYDGSEYYIPMGYVPDDKNSSSVSKTLEYAYDDWAIAQMAKKLGNEKVYAEFSKRSENFRNVFDPSIGFMRPKMSDGTFRKNFSTLETDGQGFIEGNSWNYSLYVPHNVPALIQLIGGKKRFSQYLDSLFTMHLPDEFFAHNEDITREGIIGNYVHGNEPSHHVAYLSNWIGESWKTQERVRMIMDSKYSNTPDGLSGNDDCGQMSAWYIFSALGFYPVAPGSVQYSIGSPLVKSAKIKLENGKIVSIEAKNQSAKNVYVQKILLNGKEWKENYFIHSDIMNGANIVFEMGAKAKKK
;
A
#
# COMPACT_ATOMS: atom_id res chain seq x y z
N TYR A 1 -20.90 14.65 -0.52
CA TYR A 1 -19.85 14.80 0.52
C TYR A 1 -19.27 16.21 0.59
N THR A 2 -20.04 17.22 1.02
CA THR A 2 -19.51 18.53 1.42
C THR A 2 -20.20 18.90 2.73
N SER A 3 -19.79 18.27 3.84
CA SER A 3 -20.25 18.77 5.13
C SER A 3 -19.57 20.12 5.37
N ASN A 4 -20.37 21.12 5.75
CA ASN A 4 -19.93 22.49 6.07
C ASN A 4 -18.91 22.56 7.25
N GLU A 5 -18.46 21.41 7.76
CA GLU A 5 -17.66 21.23 8.96
C GLU A 5 -16.25 20.65 8.69
N LYS A 6 -15.93 20.20 7.47
CA LYS A 6 -14.59 19.65 7.16
C LYS A 6 -13.47 20.70 7.26
N ASN A 7 -13.78 21.97 6.99
CA ASN A 7 -12.83 23.07 7.15
C ASN A 7 -12.97 23.67 8.55
N ILE A 8 -11.96 23.46 9.39
CA ILE A 8 -11.94 23.99 10.75
C ILE A 8 -11.57 25.47 10.72
N TRP A 9 -10.50 25.79 9.99
CA TRP A 9 -10.05 27.16 9.80
C TRP A 9 -9.20 27.27 8.54
N THR A 10 -9.32 28.40 7.86
CA THR A 10 -8.50 28.79 6.71
C THR A 10 -7.95 30.17 6.96
N PHE A 11 -6.73 30.38 6.48
CA PHE A 11 -6.02 31.65 6.60
C PHE A 11 -5.29 31.92 5.30
N LEU A 12 -5.36 33.15 4.80
CA LEU A 12 -4.62 33.62 3.65
C LEU A 12 -4.08 35.03 3.92
N ARG A 13 -2.89 35.29 3.41
CA ARG A 13 -2.24 36.61 3.40
C ARG A 13 -1.79 36.96 2.00
N VAL A 14 -2.11 38.16 1.54
CA VAL A 14 -1.47 38.78 0.37
C VAL A 14 -0.23 39.50 0.87
N GLU A 15 0.94 38.88 0.70
CA GLU A 15 2.20 39.42 1.23
C GLU A 15 2.74 40.58 0.38
N ASN A 16 2.49 40.53 -0.92
CA ASN A 16 2.78 41.61 -1.88
C ASN A 16 1.93 41.42 -3.15
N ASP A 17 2.23 42.19 -4.20
CA ASP A 17 1.49 42.17 -5.46
C ASP A 17 1.62 40.85 -6.25
N THR A 18 2.52 39.95 -5.89
CA THR A 18 2.71 38.67 -6.59
C THR A 18 2.66 37.44 -5.69
N LEU A 19 2.62 37.61 -4.36
CA LEU A 19 2.75 36.52 -3.40
C LEU A 19 1.56 36.43 -2.45
N VAL A 20 1.01 35.22 -2.34
CA VAL A 20 -0.02 34.85 -1.38
C VAL A 20 0.45 33.66 -0.56
N THR A 21 0.34 33.73 0.76
CA THR A 21 0.61 32.60 1.67
C THR A 21 -0.64 32.23 2.45
N GLY A 22 -0.67 31.05 3.06
CA GLY A 22 -1.79 30.69 3.92
C GLY A 22 -1.73 29.27 4.45
N PHE A 23 -2.82 28.86 5.09
CA PHE A 23 -3.02 27.48 5.50
C PHE A 23 -4.50 27.09 5.53
N ARG A 24 -4.72 25.78 5.54
CA ARG A 24 -6.02 25.16 5.80
C ARG A 24 -5.87 24.10 6.89
N GLN A 25 -6.70 24.21 7.92
CA GLN A 25 -6.92 23.19 8.93
C GLN A 25 -8.20 22.41 8.61
N THR A 26 -8.11 21.09 8.61
CA THR A 26 -9.24 20.20 8.32
C THR A 26 -9.44 19.16 9.41
N ASN A 27 -10.70 18.76 9.59
CA ASN A 27 -11.09 17.55 10.30
C ASN A 27 -11.65 16.55 9.28
N GLY A 28 -11.20 15.30 9.37
CA GLY A 28 -11.55 14.23 8.45
C GLY A 28 -10.76 12.97 8.83
N TRP A 29 -10.42 12.16 7.83
CA TRP A 29 -9.66 10.93 8.05
C TRP A 29 -8.33 11.17 8.78
N ALA A 30 -7.56 12.19 8.36
CA ALA A 30 -6.56 12.83 9.20
C ALA A 30 -7.24 13.86 10.11
N ARG A 31 -7.44 13.50 11.37
CA ARG A 31 -8.29 14.23 12.33
C ARG A 31 -7.84 15.67 12.60
N THR A 32 -6.54 15.94 12.61
CA THR A 32 -5.95 17.23 13.00
C THR A 32 -5.04 17.85 11.94
N ARG A 33 -5.36 17.63 10.67
CA ARG A 33 -4.47 18.04 9.57
C ARG A 33 -4.43 19.55 9.36
N THR A 34 -3.22 20.11 9.31
CA THR A 34 -2.94 21.47 8.84
C THR A 34 -1.99 21.41 7.65
N VAL A 35 -2.30 22.15 6.59
CA VAL A 35 -1.46 22.26 5.39
C VAL A 35 -1.25 23.73 5.07
N TYR A 36 0.01 24.14 5.00
CA TYR A 36 0.44 25.48 4.65
C TYR A 36 0.76 25.55 3.16
N PHE A 37 0.62 26.72 2.56
CA PHE A 37 0.97 26.95 1.17
C PHE A 37 1.63 28.31 0.94
N ALA A 38 2.38 28.36 -0.16
CA ALA A 38 2.90 29.56 -0.79
C ALA A 38 2.52 29.56 -2.27
N MET A 39 1.93 30.65 -2.75
CA MET A 39 1.44 30.81 -4.11
C MET A 39 1.97 32.11 -4.71
N ALA A 40 2.78 32.01 -5.77
CA ALA A 40 3.32 33.18 -6.47
C ALA A 40 2.72 33.29 -7.88
N PHE A 41 2.53 34.52 -8.34
CA PHE A 41 2.08 34.89 -9.68
C PHE A 41 3.20 35.58 -10.47
N ASN A 42 3.26 35.36 -11.79
CA ASN A 42 4.20 36.09 -12.65
C ASN A 42 3.73 37.51 -13.02
N LYS A 43 2.51 37.88 -12.63
CA LYS A 43 1.87 39.16 -12.90
C LYS A 43 1.39 39.78 -11.58
N PRO A 44 1.47 41.11 -11.43
CA PRO A 44 0.97 41.77 -10.24
C PRO A 44 -0.55 41.64 -10.15
N ILE A 45 -1.05 41.38 -8.95
CA ILE A 45 -2.46 41.36 -8.58
C ILE A 45 -2.95 42.80 -8.57
N ALA A 46 -3.90 43.12 -9.46
CA ALA A 46 -4.49 44.46 -9.57
C ALA A 46 -5.51 44.73 -8.46
N SER A 47 -6.31 43.72 -8.12
CA SER A 47 -7.21 43.76 -6.97
C SER A 47 -7.57 42.36 -6.49
N TYR A 48 -8.03 42.23 -5.26
CA TYR A 48 -8.41 40.95 -4.69
C TYR A 48 -9.47 41.11 -3.60
N GLY A 49 -10.06 40.00 -3.19
CA GLY A 49 -11.02 39.95 -2.10
C GLY A 49 -11.46 38.54 -1.79
N HIS A 50 -12.41 38.39 -0.88
CA HIS A 50 -12.96 37.07 -0.54
C HIS A 50 -14.44 37.11 -0.18
N ALA A 51 -15.08 35.96 -0.33
CA ALA A 51 -16.38 35.66 0.25
C ALA A 51 -16.19 34.67 1.41
N ARG A 52 -16.93 34.90 2.51
CA ARG A 52 -17.10 33.95 3.60
C ARG A 52 -18.49 33.33 3.52
N TYR A 53 -18.55 32.01 3.63
CA TYR A 53 -19.80 31.24 3.56
C TYR A 53 -20.20 30.65 4.92
N ASP A 54 -19.44 30.92 5.97
CA ASP A 54 -19.82 30.55 7.33
C ASP A 54 -20.72 31.62 7.98
N GLN A 55 -21.62 31.18 8.85
CA GLN A 55 -22.60 32.04 9.53
C GLN A 55 -22.06 32.64 10.85
N SER A 56 -20.75 32.87 10.98
CA SER A 56 -20.19 33.39 12.24
C SER A 56 -20.81 34.75 12.61
N VAL A 57 -21.52 34.77 13.74
CA VAL A 57 -22.16 35.97 14.31
C VAL A 57 -21.12 36.91 14.92
N TYR A 58 -20.02 36.38 15.46
CA TYR A 58 -18.96 37.17 16.04
C TYR A 58 -17.99 37.67 14.96
N ARG A 59 -17.96 38.99 14.76
CA ARG A 59 -17.07 39.67 13.81
C ARG A 59 -15.94 40.45 14.48
N GLY A 60 -15.89 40.48 15.82
CA GLY A 60 -14.87 41.22 16.59
C GLY A 60 -14.70 42.68 16.16
N PHE A 61 -13.47 43.20 16.28
CA PHE A 61 -13.11 44.54 15.83
C PHE A 61 -12.83 44.63 14.31
N TRP A 62 -12.94 43.52 13.57
CA TRP A 62 -12.75 43.50 12.11
C TRP A 62 -13.76 44.35 11.36
N ARG A 63 -14.92 44.65 11.98
CA ARG A 63 -15.92 45.61 11.45
C ARG A 63 -15.39 47.02 11.22
N LYS A 64 -14.19 47.37 11.72
CA LYS A 64 -13.53 48.64 11.45
C LYS A 64 -12.94 48.73 10.04
N PHE A 65 -12.77 47.59 9.36
CA PHE A 65 -12.16 47.49 8.05
C PHE A 65 -13.15 46.94 7.03
N ASP A 66 -13.06 47.41 5.78
CA ASP A 66 -13.63 46.67 4.66
C ASP A 66 -12.70 45.50 4.33
N VAL A 67 -12.97 44.35 4.95
CA VAL A 67 -12.17 43.14 4.72
C VAL A 67 -12.50 42.46 3.38
N THR A 68 -13.48 42.94 2.62
CA THR A 68 -13.97 42.26 1.40
C THR A 68 -13.21 42.64 0.13
N LYS A 69 -12.44 43.73 0.17
CA LYS A 69 -11.71 44.27 -0.98
C LYS A 69 -10.33 44.78 -0.59
N ASN A 70 -9.30 44.29 -1.26
CA ASN A 70 -7.89 44.70 -1.12
C ASN A 70 -7.38 44.75 0.33
N PHE A 71 -7.92 43.90 1.20
CA PHE A 71 -7.47 43.77 2.58
C PHE A 71 -6.59 42.52 2.70
N PRO A 72 -5.29 42.66 3.04
CA PRO A 72 -4.28 41.62 2.83
C PRO A 72 -4.45 40.39 3.71
N GLU A 73 -5.37 40.39 4.68
CA GLU A 73 -5.58 39.28 5.61
C GLU A 73 -6.99 38.69 5.49
N MET A 74 -7.08 37.37 5.29
CA MET A 74 -8.34 36.64 5.17
C MET A 74 -8.33 35.43 6.10
N ALA A 75 -9.32 35.29 6.99
CA ALA A 75 -9.38 34.19 7.95
C ALA A 75 -10.82 33.72 8.22
N GLY A 76 -11.08 32.42 8.28
CA GLY A 76 -12.45 31.91 8.49
C GLY A 76 -12.61 30.44 8.11
N LYS A 77 -13.81 29.89 8.28
CA LYS A 77 -14.04 28.45 8.04
C LYS A 77 -14.21 28.12 6.56
N ASN A 78 -15.04 28.88 5.86
CA ASN A 78 -15.38 28.63 4.46
C ASN A 78 -15.10 29.89 3.63
N ILE A 79 -13.85 30.04 3.21
CA ILE A 79 -13.39 31.18 2.41
C ILE A 79 -13.26 30.79 0.93
N ARG A 80 -13.68 31.69 0.04
CA ARG A 80 -13.25 31.71 -1.36
C ARG A 80 -12.64 33.07 -1.66
N ALA A 81 -11.36 33.09 -2.02
CA ALA A 81 -10.66 34.29 -2.46
C ALA A 81 -10.71 34.43 -3.99
N TYR A 82 -10.62 35.66 -4.48
CA TYR A 82 -10.41 35.99 -5.90
C TYR A 82 -9.25 36.97 -6.05
N PHE A 83 -8.55 36.88 -7.18
CA PHE A 83 -7.43 37.76 -7.55
C PHE A 83 -7.66 38.19 -9.00
N ASN A 84 -7.71 39.49 -9.22
CA ASN A 84 -7.88 40.11 -10.53
C ASN A 84 -6.53 40.62 -11.05
N PHE A 85 -6.33 40.52 -12.36
CA PHE A 85 -5.08 40.91 -13.02
C PHE A 85 -5.41 41.77 -14.23
N ASP A 86 -4.61 42.81 -14.45
CA ASP A 86 -4.68 43.64 -15.64
C ASP A 86 -3.78 43.01 -16.71
N LEU A 87 -4.39 42.29 -17.67
CA LEU A 87 -3.69 41.58 -18.73
C LEU A 87 -3.81 42.34 -20.06
N ASN A 88 -2.71 42.40 -20.80
CA ASN A 88 -2.71 42.95 -22.16
C ASN A 88 -2.81 41.82 -23.19
N GLY A 89 -3.90 41.81 -23.98
CA GLY A 89 -4.08 40.84 -25.07
C GLY A 89 -4.04 39.39 -24.59
N ASN A 90 -3.09 38.60 -25.10
CA ASN A 90 -2.98 37.15 -24.86
C ASN A 90 -1.96 36.79 -23.76
N GLU A 91 -1.68 37.71 -22.83
CA GLU A 91 -0.80 37.43 -21.70
C GLU A 91 -1.33 36.26 -20.84
N LYS A 92 -0.43 35.35 -20.45
CA LYS A 92 -0.75 34.21 -19.60
C LYS A 92 -0.34 34.48 -18.16
N ILE A 93 -1.24 34.16 -17.22
CA ILE A 93 -0.91 34.07 -15.80
C ILE A 93 -0.26 32.71 -15.55
N LYS A 94 0.93 32.73 -14.95
CA LYS A 94 1.63 31.56 -14.43
C LYS A 94 1.54 31.58 -12.92
N ILE A 95 1.34 30.41 -12.33
CA ILE A 95 1.24 30.22 -10.88
C ILE A 95 2.32 29.22 -10.47
N LYS A 96 3.10 29.58 -9.45
CA LYS A 96 3.93 28.63 -8.70
C LYS A 96 3.24 28.35 -7.38
N PHE A 97 3.22 27.09 -6.96
CA PHE A 97 2.51 26.68 -5.75
C PHE A 97 3.32 25.63 -4.99
N ALA A 98 3.62 25.88 -3.72
CA ALA A 98 4.29 24.94 -2.85
C ALA A 98 3.47 24.71 -1.58
N LEU A 99 3.65 23.53 -1.00
CA LEU A 99 3.03 23.09 0.24
C LEU A 99 4.08 22.93 1.33
N SER A 100 3.63 22.98 2.58
CA SER A 100 4.41 22.57 3.76
C SER A 100 3.48 22.02 4.83
N SER A 101 3.96 21.03 5.59
CA SER A 101 3.29 20.54 6.79
C SER A 101 3.58 21.40 8.03
N VAL A 102 4.56 22.30 7.95
CA VAL A 102 5.15 23.03 9.09
C VAL A 102 4.68 24.48 9.13
N SER A 103 4.89 25.25 8.05
CA SER A 103 4.60 26.69 8.06
C SER A 103 4.53 27.29 6.65
N THR A 104 4.03 28.54 6.55
CA THR A 104 4.12 29.32 5.31
C THR A 104 5.57 29.64 4.93
N GLU A 105 6.47 29.81 5.89
CA GLU A 105 7.90 29.99 5.64
C GLU A 105 8.53 28.73 5.03
N GLY A 106 8.16 27.56 5.53
CA GLY A 106 8.55 26.27 4.95
C GLY A 106 8.07 26.13 3.51
N ALA A 107 6.80 26.45 3.25
CA ALA A 107 6.25 26.42 1.89
C ALA A 107 6.99 27.41 0.96
N MET A 108 7.37 28.59 1.45
CA MET A 108 8.18 29.55 0.69
C MET A 108 9.58 29.00 0.37
N LYS A 109 10.25 28.37 1.36
CA LYS A 109 11.57 27.74 1.15
C LYS A 109 11.49 26.62 0.11
N ASN A 110 10.45 25.79 0.16
CA ASN A 110 10.19 24.75 -0.84
C ASN A 110 10.03 25.39 -2.24
N LEU A 111 9.18 26.43 -2.35
CA LEU A 111 8.90 27.12 -3.62
C LEU A 111 10.17 27.68 -4.29
N VAL A 112 11.01 28.40 -3.54
CA VAL A 112 12.20 29.06 -4.09
C VAL A 112 13.34 28.09 -4.39
N SER A 113 13.42 26.98 -3.64
CA SER A 113 14.48 25.99 -3.81
C SER A 113 14.21 25.07 -5.00
N GLU A 114 12.95 24.64 -5.19
CA GLU A 114 12.60 23.63 -6.19
C GLU A 114 12.21 24.25 -7.54
N ILE A 115 11.58 25.43 -7.56
CA ILE A 115 11.09 26.07 -8.80
C ILE A 115 11.50 27.55 -8.86
N PRO A 116 12.80 27.87 -9.05
CA PRO A 116 13.27 29.26 -9.08
C PRO A 116 12.85 30.00 -10.36
N SER A 117 12.75 29.33 -11.52
CA SER A 117 12.43 29.96 -12.83
C SER A 117 10.92 29.99 -13.13
N TRP A 118 10.48 30.84 -14.06
CA TRP A 118 9.06 30.90 -14.52
C TRP A 118 8.82 30.10 -15.81
N ASP A 119 9.77 29.29 -16.24
CA ASP A 119 9.64 28.51 -17.47
C ASP A 119 8.89 27.20 -17.18
N PHE A 120 7.60 27.18 -17.57
CA PHE A 120 6.74 26.02 -17.38
C PHE A 120 7.18 24.82 -18.23
N GLU A 121 7.65 25.06 -19.45
CA GLU A 121 8.08 23.95 -20.32
C GLU A 121 9.38 23.35 -19.81
N GLN A 122 10.29 24.16 -19.25
CA GLN A 122 11.47 23.66 -18.56
C GLN A 122 11.09 22.74 -17.38
N VAL A 123 10.25 23.22 -16.45
CA VAL A 123 9.82 22.42 -15.28
C VAL A 123 9.12 21.12 -15.69
N LYS A 124 8.29 21.18 -16.74
CA LYS A 124 7.65 20.00 -17.33
C LYS A 124 8.67 19.01 -17.89
N GLN A 125 9.66 19.47 -18.66
CA GLN A 125 10.70 18.61 -19.22
C GLN A 125 11.58 17.97 -18.14
N GLU A 126 11.96 18.75 -17.12
CA GLU A 126 12.71 18.25 -15.96
C GLU A 126 11.91 17.18 -15.21
N SER A 127 10.61 17.42 -14.98
CA SER A 127 9.70 16.45 -14.35
C SER A 127 9.54 15.18 -15.19
N GLN A 128 9.42 15.30 -16.52
CA GLN A 128 9.37 14.16 -17.43
C GLN A 128 10.69 13.36 -17.42
N ALA A 129 11.83 14.03 -17.30
CA ALA A 129 13.13 13.38 -17.18
C ALA A 129 13.26 12.58 -15.87
N LEU A 130 12.74 13.12 -14.76
CA LEU A 130 12.65 12.38 -13.48
C LEU A 130 11.78 11.13 -13.62
N TRP A 131 10.59 11.25 -14.22
CA TRP A 131 9.74 10.09 -14.48
C TRP A 131 10.39 9.06 -15.39
N ASN A 132 11.03 9.48 -16.49
CA ASN A 132 11.75 8.58 -17.38
C ASN A 132 12.89 7.84 -16.67
N LYS A 133 13.56 8.48 -15.71
CA LYS A 133 14.58 7.84 -14.87
C LYS A 133 13.98 6.77 -13.95
N GLU A 134 12.89 7.10 -13.25
CA GLU A 134 12.22 6.17 -12.31
C GLU A 134 11.58 4.98 -13.06
N LEU A 135 10.86 5.23 -14.15
CA LEU A 135 10.25 4.19 -14.98
C LEU A 135 11.32 3.38 -15.73
N GLY A 136 12.44 4.00 -16.11
CA GLY A 136 13.59 3.35 -16.74
C GLY A 136 14.40 2.43 -15.83
N ALA A 137 14.00 2.28 -14.56
CA ALA A 137 14.51 1.24 -13.67
C ALA A 137 14.10 -0.17 -14.12
N VAL A 138 12.96 -0.29 -14.84
CA VAL A 138 12.49 -1.55 -15.43
C VAL A 138 12.19 -1.34 -16.91
N GLU A 139 13.09 -1.80 -17.77
CA GLU A 139 12.90 -1.75 -19.22
C GLU A 139 12.23 -3.05 -19.68
N ILE A 140 11.14 -2.98 -20.43
CA ILE A 140 10.41 -4.18 -20.91
C ILE A 140 10.23 -4.23 -22.43
N GLU A 141 10.19 -5.45 -22.97
CA GLU A 141 9.54 -5.77 -24.24
C GLU A 141 8.23 -6.49 -23.96
N SER A 142 7.11 -5.93 -24.40
CA SER A 142 5.77 -6.46 -24.18
C SER A 142 5.26 -7.31 -25.36
N ILE A 143 4.16 -8.03 -25.16
CA ILE A 143 3.46 -8.74 -26.25
C ILE A 143 2.72 -7.74 -27.13
N THR A 144 1.97 -6.82 -26.51
CA THR A 144 1.19 -5.78 -27.18
C THR A 144 1.51 -4.37 -26.66
N GLN A 145 1.07 -3.34 -27.39
CA GLN A 145 1.16 -1.95 -26.93
C GLN A 145 0.29 -1.71 -25.68
N LYS A 146 -0.89 -2.35 -25.59
CA LYS A 146 -1.74 -2.31 -24.40
C LYS A 146 -0.98 -2.79 -23.16
N ASP A 147 -0.30 -3.94 -23.24
CA ASP A 147 0.47 -4.48 -22.11
C ASP A 147 1.59 -3.53 -21.68
N LYS A 148 2.20 -2.81 -22.62
CA LYS A 148 3.24 -1.82 -22.32
C LYS A 148 2.66 -0.63 -21.55
N GLU A 149 1.53 -0.10 -22.01
CA GLU A 149 0.86 1.03 -21.38
C GLU A 149 0.34 0.67 -19.99
N THR A 150 -0.30 -0.49 -19.84
CA THR A 150 -0.72 -1.01 -18.53
C THR A 150 0.48 -1.18 -17.60
N PHE A 151 1.57 -1.79 -18.06
CA PHE A 151 2.77 -2.00 -17.23
C PHE A 151 3.39 -0.68 -16.74
N TYR A 152 3.66 0.28 -17.62
CA TYR A 152 4.27 1.55 -17.19
C TYR A 152 3.30 2.44 -16.40
N THR A 153 1.99 2.33 -16.63
CA THR A 153 0.98 3.02 -15.81
C THR A 153 0.94 2.43 -14.40
N SER A 154 0.95 1.11 -14.27
CA SER A 154 1.07 0.45 -12.96
C SER A 154 2.38 0.81 -12.27
N LEU A 155 3.53 0.78 -12.97
CA LEU A 155 4.80 1.17 -12.36
C LEU A 155 4.78 2.63 -11.89
N TYR A 156 4.18 3.54 -12.68
CA TYR A 156 3.95 4.93 -12.28
C TYR A 156 3.11 5.02 -11.00
N HIS A 157 2.00 4.29 -10.91
CA HIS A 157 1.15 4.27 -9.71
C HIS A 157 1.91 3.77 -8.47
N THR A 158 2.79 2.78 -8.60
CA THR A 158 3.64 2.33 -7.47
C THR A 158 4.59 3.41 -6.95
N TYR A 159 4.84 4.48 -7.69
CA TYR A 159 5.71 5.59 -7.26
C TYR A 159 4.94 6.84 -6.79
N LEU A 160 3.61 6.76 -6.69
CA LEU A 160 2.80 7.87 -6.18
C LEU A 160 2.72 7.92 -4.65
N SER A 161 2.91 6.78 -3.98
CA SER A 161 2.87 6.65 -2.51
C SER A 161 3.93 5.66 -2.04
N PRO A 162 4.43 5.77 -0.79
CA PRO A 162 4.30 6.88 0.17
C PRO A 162 4.85 8.23 -0.31
N ASN A 163 4.34 9.35 0.23
CA ASN A 163 4.69 10.72 -0.18
C ASN A 163 5.76 11.34 0.73
N THR A 164 6.70 12.09 0.15
CA THR A 164 7.63 12.92 0.94
C THR A 164 6.84 13.86 1.85
N TYR A 165 7.20 13.90 3.14
CA TYR A 165 6.51 14.65 4.17
C TYR A 165 7.50 15.39 5.08
N MET A 166 8.35 16.21 4.46
CA MET A 166 9.21 17.18 5.11
C MET A 166 9.48 18.34 4.14
N ASP A 167 9.81 19.50 4.68
CA ASP A 167 10.27 20.64 3.90
C ASP A 167 11.74 20.46 3.48
N VAL A 168 12.22 21.30 2.55
CA VAL A 168 13.60 21.24 2.02
C VAL A 168 14.69 21.43 3.09
N ASP A 169 14.34 21.96 4.27
CA ASP A 169 15.25 22.11 5.42
C ASP A 169 15.24 20.89 6.37
N GLY A 170 14.44 19.87 6.05
CA GLY A 170 14.25 18.62 6.78
C GLY A 170 13.21 18.69 7.89
N GLN A 171 12.53 19.83 8.11
CA GLN A 171 11.50 19.94 9.12
C GLN A 171 10.19 19.28 8.69
N TYR A 172 9.48 18.67 9.62
CA TYR A 172 8.17 18.09 9.39
C TYR A 172 7.28 18.18 10.63
N LYS A 173 5.97 18.15 10.42
CA LYS A 173 4.98 17.98 11.50
C LYS A 173 5.00 16.51 11.95
N GLY A 174 5.22 16.26 13.23
CA GLY A 174 5.17 14.93 13.83
C GLY A 174 3.77 14.51 14.23
N LEU A 175 3.58 13.21 14.53
CA LEU A 175 2.30 12.65 14.98
C LEU A 175 1.75 13.36 16.23
N ASP A 176 2.64 13.75 17.13
CA ASP A 176 2.38 14.55 18.34
C ASP A 176 2.05 16.03 18.05
N GLN A 177 1.97 16.40 16.77
CA GLN A 177 1.77 17.76 16.28
C GLN A 177 2.93 18.73 16.60
N ASN A 178 4.07 18.26 17.10
CA ASN A 178 5.26 19.09 17.22
C ASN A 178 5.99 19.20 15.88
N ILE A 179 6.94 20.13 15.79
CA ILE A 179 7.83 20.24 14.64
C ILE A 179 9.08 19.42 14.96
N HIS A 180 9.35 18.42 14.11
CA HIS A 180 10.52 17.56 14.19
C HIS A 180 11.42 17.82 12.98
N ARG A 181 12.63 17.29 13.02
CA ARG A 181 13.57 17.34 11.90
C ARG A 181 14.07 15.95 11.55
N ALA A 182 14.01 15.59 10.28
CA ALA A 182 14.52 14.31 9.81
C ALA A 182 16.04 14.38 9.69
N GLU A 183 16.75 13.52 10.43
CA GLU A 183 18.21 13.46 10.42
C GLU A 183 18.70 12.17 9.75
N GLY A 184 19.33 12.30 8.58
CA GLY A 184 19.90 11.17 7.85
C GLY A 184 18.89 10.26 7.14
N PHE A 185 17.63 10.70 7.01
CA PHE A 185 16.58 10.05 6.22
C PHE A 185 15.60 11.09 5.66
N THR A 186 14.85 10.75 4.62
CA THR A 186 13.69 11.52 4.17
C THR A 186 12.45 11.05 4.91
N ASN A 187 11.71 11.96 5.55
CA ASN A 187 10.44 11.59 6.18
C ASN A 187 9.34 11.41 5.13
N TYR A 188 8.58 10.31 5.24
CA TYR A 188 7.45 9.97 4.38
C TYR A 188 6.14 9.88 5.16
N THR A 189 5.02 10.02 4.47
CA THR A 189 3.66 9.81 4.98
C THR A 189 2.79 9.07 3.95
N THR A 190 1.53 8.78 4.30
CA THR A 190 0.61 7.96 3.49
C THR A 190 1.07 6.50 3.48
N PHE A 191 0.90 5.85 4.62
CA PHE A 191 1.21 4.44 4.82
C PHE A 191 -0.10 3.64 4.86
N SER A 192 -0.52 3.13 3.70
CA SER A 192 -1.69 2.24 3.54
C SER A 192 -1.30 0.79 3.82
N LEU A 193 -0.97 0.50 5.09
CA LEU A 193 -0.15 -0.68 5.40
C LEU A 193 -0.91 -1.98 5.36
N TRP A 194 -2.25 -1.98 5.40
CA TRP A 194 -3.04 -3.20 5.19
C TRP A 194 -2.92 -3.73 3.75
N ASP A 195 -2.65 -2.84 2.80
CA ASP A 195 -2.53 -3.18 1.38
C ASP A 195 -1.07 -3.38 1.02
N THR A 196 -0.26 -2.34 1.29
CA THR A 196 1.06 -2.15 0.70
C THR A 196 2.13 -3.10 1.23
N TYR A 197 1.93 -3.77 2.37
CA TYR A 197 2.87 -4.80 2.85
C TYR A 197 2.89 -6.01 1.90
N ARG A 198 1.78 -6.28 1.19
CA ARG A 198 1.57 -7.51 0.41
C ARG A 198 2.43 -7.53 -0.84
N ALA A 199 2.52 -6.42 -1.58
CA ALA A 199 3.28 -6.33 -2.82
C ALA A 199 4.09 -5.03 -2.97
N LEU A 200 3.55 -3.86 -2.59
CA LEU A 200 4.26 -2.59 -2.83
C LEU A 200 5.61 -2.49 -2.09
N HIS A 201 5.63 -2.66 -0.77
CA HIS A 201 6.87 -2.64 0.00
C HIS A 201 7.86 -3.76 -0.39
N PRO A 202 7.41 -5.00 -0.66
CA PRO A 202 8.25 -6.03 -1.27
C PRO A 202 8.85 -5.65 -2.63
N LEU A 203 8.13 -4.88 -3.46
CA LEU A 203 8.63 -4.37 -4.74
C LEU A 203 9.73 -3.33 -4.50
N PHE A 204 9.53 -2.42 -3.54
CA PHE A 204 10.56 -1.46 -3.16
C PHE A 204 11.81 -2.11 -2.58
N ASN A 205 11.69 -3.27 -1.92
CA ASN A 205 12.87 -4.04 -1.51
C ASN A 205 13.74 -4.52 -2.70
N ILE A 206 13.22 -4.51 -3.93
CA ILE A 206 13.98 -4.78 -5.17
C ILE A 206 14.37 -3.47 -5.86
N LEU A 207 13.42 -2.57 -6.08
CA LEU A 207 13.58 -1.40 -6.97
C LEU A 207 14.13 -0.17 -6.26
N GLN A 208 13.78 0.05 -4.98
CA GLN A 208 14.08 1.28 -4.24
C GLN A 208 14.44 1.00 -2.76
N PRO A 209 15.37 0.05 -2.44
CA PRO A 209 15.62 -0.36 -1.06
C PRO A 209 16.05 0.79 -0.14
N LYS A 210 16.79 1.80 -0.66
CA LYS A 210 17.12 3.00 0.12
C LYS A 210 15.87 3.79 0.52
N ARG A 211 14.97 4.04 -0.44
CA ARG A 211 13.72 4.77 -0.20
C ARG A 211 12.80 4.01 0.76
N ASN A 212 12.72 2.68 0.61
CA ASN A 212 11.98 1.82 1.54
C ASN A 212 12.56 1.91 2.97
N GLY A 213 13.88 1.98 3.11
CA GLY A 213 14.54 2.20 4.40
C GLY A 213 14.20 3.55 5.04
N ASP A 214 14.04 4.61 4.25
CA ASP A 214 13.58 5.92 4.73
C ASP A 214 12.10 5.90 5.14
N MET A 215 11.26 5.18 4.40
CA MET A 215 9.86 4.93 4.78
C MET A 215 9.77 4.19 6.12
N ILE A 216 10.59 3.16 6.33
CA ILE A 216 10.66 2.45 7.62
C ILE A 216 11.16 3.37 8.74
N ARG A 217 12.18 4.19 8.50
CA ARG A 217 12.63 5.19 9.49
C ARG A 217 11.53 6.19 9.84
N SER A 218 10.66 6.53 8.90
CA SER A 218 9.47 7.35 9.15
C SER A 218 8.44 6.62 10.03
N MET A 219 8.25 5.30 9.84
CA MET A 219 7.40 4.48 10.71
C MET A 219 7.95 4.40 12.14
N LEU A 220 9.27 4.30 12.31
CA LEU A 220 9.92 4.31 13.62
C LEU A 220 9.80 5.69 14.30
N ALA A 221 9.98 6.78 13.55
CA ALA A 221 9.73 8.13 14.06
C ALA A 221 8.25 8.31 14.49
N HIS A 222 7.30 7.75 13.74
CA HIS A 222 5.89 7.71 14.15
C HIS A 222 5.72 6.97 15.48
N TYR A 223 6.33 5.80 15.65
CA TYR A 223 6.29 5.03 16.90
C TYR A 223 6.86 5.83 18.09
N ASP A 224 8.00 6.50 17.91
CA ASP A 224 8.62 7.30 18.96
C ASP A 224 7.70 8.44 19.43
N GLN A 225 7.01 9.07 18.48
CA GLN A 225 6.06 10.17 18.69
C GLN A 225 4.66 9.70 19.13
N SER A 226 4.38 8.39 19.08
CA SER A 226 3.07 7.82 19.42
C SER A 226 2.86 7.75 20.92
N VAL A 227 1.77 8.37 21.40
CA VAL A 227 1.30 8.21 22.79
C VAL A 227 0.85 6.78 23.10
N HIS A 228 0.56 6.00 22.07
CA HIS A 228 0.14 4.60 22.16
C HIS A 228 1.34 3.64 22.16
N LYS A 229 2.54 4.14 21.83
CA LYS A 229 3.73 3.32 21.54
C LYS A 229 3.40 2.20 20.56
N MET A 230 2.78 2.60 19.45
CA MET A 230 2.45 1.74 18.33
C MET A 230 3.07 2.30 17.05
N LEU A 231 3.59 1.38 16.23
CA LEU A 231 3.90 1.64 14.83
C LEU A 231 2.60 2.02 14.08
N PRO A 232 2.70 2.70 12.92
CA PRO A 232 1.52 3.09 12.17
C PRO A 232 0.70 1.87 11.73
N VAL A 233 -0.62 2.01 11.77
CA VAL A 233 -1.58 1.07 11.18
C VAL A 233 -1.98 1.60 9.81
N TRP A 234 -2.57 2.79 9.76
CA TRP A 234 -2.71 3.56 8.52
C TRP A 234 -2.58 5.03 8.86
N SER A 235 -1.50 5.64 8.36
CA SER A 235 -1.18 7.01 8.73
C SER A 235 -0.95 7.93 7.53
N HIS A 236 -1.45 9.16 7.64
CA HIS A 236 -1.14 10.24 6.71
C HIS A 236 -1.16 11.59 7.42
N TYR A 237 -0.35 12.52 6.93
CA TYR A 237 -0.36 13.91 7.35
C TYR A 237 -0.29 14.07 8.89
N SER A 238 0.68 13.41 9.53
CA SER A 238 0.86 13.45 10.99
C SER A 238 -0.31 12.90 11.81
N ASN A 239 -1.13 12.03 11.23
CA ASN A 239 -2.27 11.42 11.93
C ASN A 239 -2.23 9.91 11.71
N GLU A 240 -2.44 9.17 12.80
CA GLU A 240 -2.91 7.79 12.77
C GLU A 240 -4.44 7.82 12.65
N ASN A 241 -5.00 6.98 11.78
CA ASN A 241 -6.44 6.93 11.55
C ASN A 241 -7.08 5.56 11.80
N TRP A 242 -6.26 4.54 12.12
CA TRP A 242 -6.67 3.19 12.52
C TRP A 242 -7.42 2.39 11.46
N CYS A 243 -7.37 2.82 10.21
CA CYS A 243 -7.65 1.97 9.06
C CYS A 243 -6.47 0.98 8.90
N MET A 244 -6.58 -0.21 8.33
CA MET A 244 -7.71 -1.12 8.50
C MET A 244 -7.47 -1.93 9.80
N ILE A 245 -7.28 -3.24 9.68
CA ILE A 245 -6.94 -4.15 10.79
C ILE A 245 -5.45 -4.53 10.73
N GLY A 246 -4.98 -5.34 11.68
CA GLY A 246 -3.60 -5.82 11.68
C GLY A 246 -2.62 -4.79 12.25
N TYR A 247 -1.34 -5.15 12.30
CA TYR A 247 -0.25 -4.21 12.62
C TYR A 247 0.87 -4.37 11.60
N HIS A 248 0.50 -4.31 10.32
CA HIS A 248 1.32 -4.70 9.17
C HIS A 248 2.59 -3.87 8.92
N SER A 249 2.80 -2.76 9.65
CA SER A 249 4.11 -2.13 9.74
C SER A 249 5.19 -3.13 10.16
N VAL A 250 4.87 -4.09 11.04
CA VAL A 250 5.81 -5.14 11.44
C VAL A 250 6.23 -6.04 10.28
N SER A 251 5.34 -6.29 9.32
CA SER A 251 5.66 -7.06 8.10
C SER A 251 6.63 -6.31 7.20
N VAL A 252 6.37 -5.02 6.95
CA VAL A 252 7.24 -4.18 6.11
C VAL A 252 8.66 -4.11 6.68
N ILE A 253 8.77 -3.91 7.99
CA ILE A 253 10.06 -3.84 8.71
C ILE A 253 10.77 -5.21 8.66
N ALA A 254 10.06 -6.29 9.00
CA ALA A 254 10.62 -7.63 8.99
C ALA A 254 11.11 -8.04 7.59
N ASP A 255 10.33 -7.76 6.55
CA ASP A 255 10.67 -8.09 5.16
C ASP A 255 11.98 -7.43 4.74
N ALA A 256 12.15 -6.14 5.04
CA ALA A 256 13.38 -5.42 4.76
C ALA A 256 14.58 -6.03 5.53
N VAL A 257 14.44 -6.29 6.83
CA VAL A 257 15.54 -6.81 7.68
C VAL A 257 15.95 -8.23 7.28
N VAL A 258 14.98 -9.12 7.05
CA VAL A 258 15.24 -10.51 6.63
C VAL A 258 15.99 -10.56 5.30
N LYS A 259 15.65 -9.64 4.38
CA LYS A 259 16.29 -9.47 3.06
C LYS A 259 17.63 -8.73 3.10
N GLY A 260 18.01 -8.17 4.25
CA GLY A 260 19.27 -7.43 4.43
C GLY A 260 19.21 -5.97 3.96
N ASN A 261 18.01 -5.41 3.81
CA ASN A 261 17.77 -4.01 3.45
C ASN A 261 17.54 -3.15 4.72
N ASN A 262 18.41 -3.28 5.72
CA ASN A 262 18.31 -2.52 6.97
C ASN A 262 19.28 -1.32 7.00
N SER A 263 18.76 -0.12 6.80
CA SER A 263 19.49 1.15 7.00
C SER A 263 19.23 1.79 8.36
N PHE A 264 18.64 1.03 9.29
CA PHE A 264 18.18 1.45 10.61
C PHE A 264 18.55 0.41 11.68
N ASP A 265 18.41 0.79 12.95
CA ASP A 265 18.66 -0.11 14.09
C ASP A 265 17.59 -1.21 14.14
N GLY A 266 17.99 -2.43 13.75
CA GLY A 266 17.12 -3.60 13.74
C GLY A 266 16.71 -4.06 15.14
N ALA A 267 17.53 -3.83 16.17
CA ALA A 267 17.17 -4.23 17.53
C ALA A 267 16.09 -3.29 18.11
N ASN A 268 16.24 -1.98 17.90
CA ASN A 268 15.22 -1.00 18.25
C ASN A 268 13.93 -1.26 17.47
N ALA A 269 14.02 -1.49 16.15
CA ALA A 269 12.86 -1.81 15.34
C ALA A 269 12.13 -3.08 15.81
N LEU A 270 12.85 -4.13 16.23
CA LEU A 270 12.24 -5.33 16.80
C LEU A 270 11.51 -5.02 18.11
N ASP A 271 12.08 -4.17 18.97
CA ASP A 271 11.42 -3.74 20.22
C ASP A 271 10.13 -2.96 19.96
N ALA A 272 10.13 -2.05 18.98
CA ALA A 272 8.94 -1.34 18.53
C ALA A 272 7.85 -2.30 17.99
N MET A 273 8.25 -3.31 17.21
CA MET A 273 7.34 -4.35 16.69
C MET A 273 6.72 -5.18 17.83
N VAL A 274 7.54 -5.64 18.78
CA VAL A 274 7.08 -6.43 19.95
C VAL A 274 6.18 -5.59 20.85
N THR A 275 6.50 -4.32 21.07
CA THR A 275 5.65 -3.39 21.84
C THR A 275 4.29 -3.21 21.16
N THR A 276 4.29 -2.96 19.84
CA THR A 276 3.07 -2.79 19.04
C THR A 276 2.18 -4.04 19.11
N ALA A 277 2.74 -5.23 18.86
CA ALA A 277 2.01 -6.49 18.86
C ALA A 277 1.53 -6.96 20.25
N ASN A 278 1.95 -6.28 21.32
CA ASN A 278 1.52 -6.52 22.70
C ASN A 278 0.58 -5.42 23.22
N GLN A 279 0.15 -4.47 22.37
CA GLN A 279 -0.77 -3.42 22.78
C GLN A 279 -2.20 -3.96 22.98
N LYS A 280 -2.60 -4.23 24.22
CA LYS A 280 -3.81 -4.99 24.54
C LYS A 280 -5.10 -4.30 24.11
N TYR A 281 -5.24 -2.99 24.32
CA TYR A 281 -6.49 -2.31 23.97
C TYR A 281 -6.68 -2.16 22.45
N TYR A 282 -5.67 -2.48 21.63
CA TYR A 282 -5.77 -2.36 20.19
C TYR A 282 -6.56 -3.54 19.61
N ASP A 283 -7.76 -3.21 19.16
CA ASP A 283 -8.58 -3.99 18.22
C ASP A 283 -8.63 -5.52 18.45
N GLY A 284 -9.04 -5.90 19.67
CA GLY A 284 -9.22 -7.31 20.05
C GLY A 284 -7.95 -8.02 20.51
N SER A 285 -6.79 -7.35 20.52
CA SER A 285 -5.52 -7.90 21.00
C SER A 285 -5.57 -8.37 22.46
N GLU A 286 -6.40 -7.71 23.30
CA GLU A 286 -6.66 -8.12 24.69
C GLU A 286 -7.21 -9.54 24.82
N TYR A 287 -7.90 -10.03 23.79
CA TYR A 287 -8.41 -11.41 23.71
C TYR A 287 -7.46 -12.31 22.93
N TYR A 288 -6.93 -11.83 21.81
CA TYR A 288 -6.02 -12.60 20.95
C TYR A 288 -4.81 -13.15 21.71
N ILE A 289 -4.14 -12.32 22.51
CA ILE A 289 -2.92 -12.70 23.23
C ILE A 289 -3.18 -13.86 24.22
N PRO A 290 -4.18 -13.80 25.13
CA PRO A 290 -4.44 -14.91 26.05
C PRO A 290 -5.23 -16.09 25.45
N MET A 291 -6.16 -15.85 24.50
CA MET A 291 -7.05 -16.90 23.98
C MET A 291 -6.54 -17.56 22.70
N GLY A 292 -5.59 -16.93 22.01
CA GLY A 292 -5.10 -17.37 20.70
C GLY A 292 -6.05 -17.08 19.53
N TYR A 293 -7.11 -16.31 19.74
CA TYR A 293 -8.02 -15.81 18.70
C TYR A 293 -8.79 -14.60 19.22
N VAL A 294 -9.29 -13.78 18.31
CA VAL A 294 -10.25 -12.71 18.63
C VAL A 294 -11.65 -13.33 18.68
N PRO A 295 -12.38 -13.24 19.80
CA PRO A 295 -13.73 -13.76 19.91
C PRO A 295 -14.74 -12.80 19.29
N ASP A 296 -15.62 -13.37 18.47
CA ASP A 296 -16.51 -12.65 17.56
C ASP A 296 -17.66 -11.91 18.27
N ASP A 297 -18.07 -12.36 19.45
CA ASP A 297 -19.02 -11.68 20.34
C ASP A 297 -18.39 -10.51 21.12
N LYS A 298 -17.08 -10.31 21.02
CA LYS A 298 -16.36 -9.22 21.70
C LYS A 298 -15.82 -8.18 20.74
N ASN A 299 -15.38 -8.59 19.55
CA ASN A 299 -14.79 -7.70 18.57
C ASN A 299 -15.05 -8.23 17.14
N SER A 300 -15.50 -7.34 16.24
CA SER A 300 -15.90 -7.65 14.87
C SER A 300 -14.70 -8.02 13.98
N SER A 301 -14.97 -8.56 12.78
CA SER A 301 -13.93 -9.02 11.83
C SER A 301 -12.91 -9.97 12.48
N SER A 302 -13.40 -10.75 13.45
CA SER A 302 -12.65 -11.57 14.39
C SER A 302 -11.73 -12.59 13.73
N VAL A 303 -12.19 -13.21 12.65
CA VAL A 303 -11.42 -14.20 11.91
C VAL A 303 -10.31 -13.52 11.11
N SER A 304 -10.62 -12.45 10.37
CA SER A 304 -9.61 -11.68 9.63
C SER A 304 -8.49 -11.20 10.56
N LYS A 305 -8.84 -10.61 11.70
CA LYS A 305 -7.86 -10.17 12.73
C LYS A 305 -7.02 -11.33 13.25
N THR A 306 -7.64 -12.46 13.58
CA THR A 306 -6.90 -13.64 14.09
C THR A 306 -5.88 -14.15 13.07
N LEU A 307 -6.27 -14.21 11.79
CA LEU A 307 -5.40 -14.69 10.71
C LEU A 307 -4.26 -13.72 10.40
N GLU A 308 -4.57 -12.42 10.32
CA GLU A 308 -3.60 -11.39 10.01
C GLU A 308 -2.63 -11.11 11.19
N TYR A 309 -3.10 -11.14 12.44
CA TYR A 309 -2.21 -11.12 13.61
C TYR A 309 -1.29 -12.34 13.66
N ALA A 310 -1.77 -13.53 13.31
CA ALA A 310 -0.93 -14.72 13.25
C ALA A 310 0.17 -14.59 12.17
N TYR A 311 -0.13 -13.95 11.05
CA TYR A 311 0.86 -13.63 10.02
C TYR A 311 1.86 -12.56 10.50
N ASP A 312 1.38 -11.46 11.08
CA ASP A 312 2.22 -10.39 11.60
C ASP A 312 3.17 -10.91 12.70
N ASP A 313 2.68 -11.78 13.58
CA ASP A 313 3.49 -12.47 14.59
C ASP A 313 4.56 -13.36 13.95
N TRP A 314 4.24 -14.05 12.86
CA TRP A 314 5.26 -14.79 12.11
C TRP A 314 6.34 -13.88 11.53
N ALA A 315 5.98 -12.70 11.03
CA ALA A 315 6.93 -11.74 10.49
C ALA A 315 7.89 -11.23 11.59
N ILE A 316 7.36 -10.93 12.79
CA ILE A 316 8.17 -10.62 13.99
C ILE A 316 9.13 -11.77 14.31
N ALA A 317 8.64 -13.02 14.27
CA ALA A 317 9.47 -14.18 14.50
C ALA A 317 10.61 -14.32 13.47
N GLN A 318 10.35 -14.05 12.18
CA GLN A 318 11.39 -14.11 11.14
C GLN A 318 12.50 -13.06 11.38
N MET A 319 12.11 -11.85 11.76
CA MET A 319 13.09 -10.81 12.11
C MET A 319 13.86 -11.15 13.39
N ALA A 320 13.18 -11.62 14.42
CA ALA A 320 13.83 -12.06 15.66
C ALA A 320 14.87 -13.16 15.41
N LYS A 321 14.52 -14.14 14.56
CA LYS A 321 15.45 -15.19 14.11
C LYS A 321 16.66 -14.61 13.37
N LYS A 322 16.44 -13.66 12.45
CA LYS A 322 17.52 -12.99 11.70
C LYS A 322 18.49 -12.25 12.62
N LEU A 323 17.99 -11.69 13.72
CA LEU A 323 18.78 -10.93 14.71
C LEU A 323 19.32 -11.80 15.86
N GLY A 324 19.03 -13.10 15.90
CA GLY A 324 19.47 -14.01 16.96
C GLY A 324 18.73 -13.84 18.29
N ASN A 325 17.54 -13.23 18.31
CA ASN A 325 16.71 -13.09 19.51
C ASN A 325 15.79 -14.31 19.68
N GLU A 326 16.34 -15.38 20.26
CA GLU A 326 15.64 -16.66 20.44
C GLU A 326 14.37 -16.57 21.30
N LYS A 327 14.33 -15.66 22.29
CA LYS A 327 13.16 -15.49 23.15
C LYS A 327 11.96 -14.97 22.37
N VAL A 328 12.16 -13.86 21.64
CA VAL A 328 11.10 -13.28 20.79
C VAL A 328 10.75 -14.24 19.66
N TYR A 329 11.73 -14.90 19.05
CA TYR A 329 11.48 -15.91 18.03
C TYR A 329 10.55 -17.02 18.52
N ALA A 330 10.82 -17.61 19.69
CA ALA A 330 10.01 -18.69 20.25
C ALA A 330 8.58 -18.24 20.60
N GLU A 331 8.44 -17.07 21.23
CA GLU A 331 7.13 -16.51 21.60
C GLU A 331 6.24 -16.25 20.39
N PHE A 332 6.76 -15.50 19.42
CA PHE A 332 5.99 -15.10 18.25
C PHE A 332 5.82 -16.23 17.23
N SER A 333 6.74 -17.19 17.18
CA SER A 333 6.50 -18.44 16.42
C SER A 333 5.31 -19.21 16.97
N LYS A 334 5.14 -19.28 18.30
CA LYS A 334 3.97 -19.93 18.91
C LYS A 334 2.68 -19.17 18.58
N ARG A 335 2.67 -17.84 18.71
CA ARG A 335 1.50 -17.02 18.37
C ARG A 335 1.15 -17.10 16.89
N SER A 336 2.13 -17.26 16.01
CA SER A 336 1.86 -17.42 14.57
C SER A 336 1.04 -18.65 14.20
N GLU A 337 0.89 -19.64 15.09
CA GLU A 337 0.03 -20.81 14.88
C GLU A 337 -1.43 -20.59 15.32
N ASN A 338 -1.77 -19.39 15.79
CA ASN A 338 -3.11 -19.03 16.27
C ASN A 338 -4.21 -19.12 15.21
N PHE A 339 -3.87 -19.08 13.91
CA PHE A 339 -4.84 -19.30 12.82
C PHE A 339 -5.61 -20.63 12.96
N ARG A 340 -5.02 -21.62 13.64
CA ARG A 340 -5.66 -22.93 13.88
C ARG A 340 -6.89 -22.82 14.79
N ASN A 341 -6.96 -21.81 15.64
CA ASN A 341 -8.01 -21.69 16.67
C ASN A 341 -9.38 -21.32 16.10
N VAL A 342 -9.40 -20.74 14.89
CA VAL A 342 -10.61 -20.33 14.16
C VAL A 342 -10.95 -21.25 12.99
N PHE A 343 -10.22 -22.36 12.81
CA PHE A 343 -10.56 -23.37 11.81
C PHE A 343 -11.65 -24.32 12.33
N ASP A 344 -12.81 -24.35 11.66
CA ASP A 344 -13.88 -25.30 11.97
C ASP A 344 -13.77 -26.53 11.06
N PRO A 345 -13.29 -27.68 11.57
CA PRO A 345 -13.12 -28.89 10.77
C PRO A 345 -14.45 -29.48 10.27
N SER A 346 -15.59 -29.14 10.88
CA SER A 346 -16.90 -29.65 10.48
C SER A 346 -17.37 -29.10 9.12
N ILE A 347 -16.96 -27.87 8.79
CA ILE A 347 -17.25 -27.24 7.50
C ILE A 347 -16.00 -27.11 6.62
N GLY A 348 -14.80 -27.20 7.21
CA GLY A 348 -13.52 -27.09 6.51
C GLY A 348 -13.11 -25.68 6.14
N PHE A 349 -13.59 -24.68 6.89
CA PHE A 349 -13.31 -23.26 6.68
C PHE A 349 -12.95 -22.59 8.00
N MET A 350 -12.32 -21.42 7.91
CA MET A 350 -12.21 -20.52 9.05
C MET A 350 -13.59 -19.96 9.39
N ARG A 351 -13.97 -19.98 10.66
CA ARG A 351 -15.30 -19.62 11.15
C ARG A 351 -15.18 -18.78 12.43
N PRO A 352 -15.99 -17.73 12.60
CA PRO A 352 -15.96 -16.93 13.82
C PRO A 352 -16.25 -17.79 15.05
N LYS A 353 -15.47 -17.55 16.09
CA LYS A 353 -15.53 -18.29 17.35
C LYS A 353 -15.86 -17.33 18.48
N MET A 354 -16.77 -17.75 19.34
CA MET A 354 -17.27 -16.98 20.47
C MET A 354 -16.32 -17.09 21.66
N SER A 355 -16.45 -16.17 22.62
CA SER A 355 -15.65 -16.14 23.83
C SER A 355 -15.84 -17.37 24.73
N ASP A 356 -16.96 -18.10 24.59
CA ASP A 356 -17.22 -19.38 25.25
C ASP A 356 -16.57 -20.60 24.55
N GLY A 357 -15.87 -20.37 23.43
CA GLY A 357 -15.17 -21.38 22.65
C GLY A 357 -16.02 -22.07 21.58
N THR A 358 -17.32 -21.75 21.46
CA THR A 358 -18.18 -22.29 20.41
C THR A 358 -18.04 -21.53 19.08
N PHE A 359 -18.26 -22.19 17.95
CA PHE A 359 -18.32 -21.50 16.66
C PHE A 359 -19.68 -20.83 16.43
N ARG A 360 -19.70 -19.69 15.73
CA ARG A 360 -20.91 -18.93 15.39
C ARG A 360 -21.94 -19.82 14.68
N LYS A 361 -23.07 -20.12 15.33
CA LYS A 361 -24.09 -21.06 14.80
C LYS A 361 -24.66 -20.65 13.44
N ASN A 362 -25.15 -19.42 13.31
CA ASN A 362 -25.70 -18.88 12.07
C ASN A 362 -24.56 -18.27 11.26
N PHE A 363 -24.09 -18.98 10.24
CA PHE A 363 -22.90 -18.60 9.48
C PHE A 363 -23.08 -18.89 8.01
N SER A 364 -22.76 -17.90 7.18
CA SER A 364 -22.64 -18.06 5.72
C SER A 364 -21.16 -18.03 5.34
N THR A 365 -20.73 -18.96 4.49
CA THR A 365 -19.36 -18.96 3.96
C THR A 365 -19.19 -17.93 2.83
N LEU A 366 -20.29 -17.48 2.22
CA LEU A 366 -20.30 -16.65 1.01
C LEU A 366 -20.49 -15.16 1.29
N GLU A 367 -21.18 -14.82 2.37
CA GLU A 367 -21.48 -13.45 2.76
C GLU A 367 -20.21 -12.67 3.08
N THR A 368 -20.08 -11.48 2.51
CA THR A 368 -18.90 -10.61 2.65
C THR A 368 -19.05 -9.53 3.71
N ASP A 369 -20.24 -9.40 4.29
CA ASP A 369 -20.52 -8.48 5.39
C ASP A 369 -20.94 -9.21 6.68
N GLY A 370 -20.55 -8.66 7.83
CA GLY A 370 -21.03 -9.08 9.14
C GLY A 370 -20.68 -10.51 9.58
N GLN A 371 -19.92 -11.31 8.81
CA GLN A 371 -19.58 -12.72 9.11
C GLN A 371 -18.22 -12.94 9.77
N GLY A 372 -17.68 -11.91 10.45
CA GLY A 372 -16.37 -11.99 11.11
C GLY A 372 -15.18 -11.87 10.15
N PHE A 373 -15.43 -11.39 8.94
CA PHE A 373 -14.42 -11.07 7.92
C PHE A 373 -14.52 -9.60 7.54
N ILE A 374 -13.39 -8.98 7.18
CA ILE A 374 -13.35 -7.63 6.64
C ILE A 374 -13.16 -7.67 5.13
N GLU A 375 -14.09 -7.07 4.39
CA GLU A 375 -14.06 -6.96 2.92
C GLU A 375 -13.73 -8.27 2.18
N GLY A 376 -14.37 -9.34 2.63
CA GLY A 376 -14.24 -10.65 2.04
C GLY A 376 -15.10 -11.64 2.79
N ASN A 377 -15.12 -12.87 2.31
CA ASN A 377 -15.88 -13.95 2.93
C ASN A 377 -14.95 -15.09 3.39
N SER A 378 -15.55 -16.12 3.97
CA SER A 378 -14.81 -17.29 4.45
C SER A 378 -14.06 -18.03 3.35
N TRP A 379 -14.56 -18.01 2.11
CA TRP A 379 -13.88 -18.61 0.94
C TRP A 379 -12.55 -17.93 0.60
N ASN A 380 -12.45 -16.62 0.80
CA ASN A 380 -11.22 -15.87 0.52
C ASN A 380 -10.28 -15.92 1.74
N TYR A 381 -10.79 -15.59 2.94
CA TYR A 381 -9.96 -15.52 4.15
C TYR A 381 -9.47 -16.85 4.67
N SER A 382 -10.17 -17.97 4.43
CA SER A 382 -9.66 -19.27 4.89
C SER A 382 -8.34 -19.66 4.21
N LEU A 383 -7.98 -18.98 3.11
CA LEU A 383 -6.71 -19.17 2.41
C LEU A 383 -5.61 -18.21 2.89
N TYR A 384 -5.92 -17.32 3.83
CA TYR A 384 -4.98 -16.34 4.39
C TYR A 384 -4.15 -16.97 5.54
N VAL A 385 -3.25 -17.88 5.17
CA VAL A 385 -2.18 -18.42 6.04
C VAL A 385 -0.87 -18.44 5.24
N PRO A 386 -0.42 -17.28 4.72
CA PRO A 386 0.70 -17.23 3.78
C PRO A 386 2.02 -17.72 4.40
N HIS A 387 2.19 -17.52 5.71
CA HIS A 387 3.37 -17.94 6.46
C HIS A 387 3.49 -19.46 6.65
N ASN A 388 2.39 -20.22 6.54
CA ASN A 388 2.39 -21.67 6.76
C ASN A 388 1.39 -22.41 5.85
N VAL A 389 1.53 -22.25 4.53
CA VAL A 389 0.70 -22.92 3.53
C VAL A 389 0.68 -24.47 3.67
N PRO A 390 1.78 -25.16 4.02
CA PRO A 390 1.73 -26.60 4.29
C PRO A 390 0.77 -27.00 5.41
N ALA A 391 0.73 -26.23 6.51
CA ALA A 391 -0.24 -26.47 7.59
C ALA A 391 -1.67 -26.19 7.15
N LEU A 392 -1.89 -25.14 6.36
CA LEU A 392 -3.20 -24.84 5.79
C LEU A 392 -3.72 -25.99 4.91
N ILE A 393 -2.87 -26.54 4.04
CA ILE A 393 -3.21 -27.70 3.20
C ILE A 393 -3.61 -28.89 4.07
N GLN A 394 -2.92 -29.13 5.19
CA GLN A 394 -3.29 -30.20 6.12
C GLN A 394 -4.65 -29.95 6.76
N LEU A 395 -4.91 -28.73 7.27
CA LEU A 395 -6.21 -28.36 7.87
C LEU A 395 -7.37 -28.58 6.89
N ILE A 396 -7.21 -28.14 5.64
CA ILE A 396 -8.26 -28.26 4.61
C ILE A 396 -8.52 -29.73 4.22
N GLY A 397 -7.61 -30.66 4.52
CA GLY A 397 -7.78 -32.09 4.24
C GLY A 397 -6.88 -32.61 3.10
N GLY A 398 -5.72 -32.01 2.93
CA GLY A 398 -4.68 -32.44 2.00
C GLY A 398 -4.79 -31.86 0.59
N LYS A 399 -3.78 -32.16 -0.23
CA LYS A 399 -3.58 -31.56 -1.56
C LYS A 399 -4.79 -31.67 -2.49
N LYS A 400 -5.48 -32.81 -2.49
CA LYS A 400 -6.64 -33.05 -3.36
C LYS A 400 -7.80 -32.12 -3.03
N ARG A 401 -8.17 -32.01 -1.75
CA ARG A 401 -9.25 -31.12 -1.30
C ARG A 401 -8.86 -29.66 -1.48
N PHE A 402 -7.60 -29.32 -1.23
CA PHE A 402 -7.06 -27.98 -1.48
C PHE A 402 -7.12 -27.58 -2.97
N SER A 403 -6.74 -28.48 -3.89
CA SER A 403 -6.92 -28.26 -5.33
C SER A 403 -8.38 -27.98 -5.68
N GLN A 404 -9.31 -28.79 -5.17
CA GLN A 404 -10.74 -28.65 -5.46
C GLN A 404 -11.30 -27.34 -4.92
N TYR A 405 -10.86 -26.93 -3.72
CA TYR A 405 -11.20 -25.62 -3.16
C TYR A 405 -10.77 -24.52 -4.14
N LEU A 406 -9.50 -24.46 -4.51
CA LEU A 406 -9.01 -23.41 -5.42
C LEU A 406 -9.74 -23.45 -6.77
N ASP A 407 -9.99 -24.64 -7.33
CA ASP A 407 -10.77 -24.76 -8.57
C ASP A 407 -12.17 -24.17 -8.39
N SER A 408 -12.88 -24.53 -7.32
CA SER A 408 -14.21 -23.99 -7.01
C SER A 408 -14.20 -22.48 -6.81
N LEU A 409 -13.22 -21.92 -6.07
CA LEU A 409 -13.12 -20.48 -5.82
C LEU A 409 -13.10 -19.69 -7.13
N PHE A 410 -12.34 -20.13 -8.13
CA PHE A 410 -12.20 -19.42 -9.41
C PHE A 410 -13.34 -19.69 -10.40
N THR A 411 -14.15 -20.74 -10.21
CA THR A 411 -15.19 -21.13 -11.19
C THR A 411 -16.63 -20.99 -10.69
N MET A 412 -16.85 -20.96 -9.37
CA MET A 412 -18.20 -20.90 -8.81
C MET A 412 -18.85 -19.55 -9.08
N HIS A 413 -20.16 -19.49 -9.25
CA HIS A 413 -20.85 -18.21 -9.27
C HIS A 413 -21.14 -17.74 -7.84
N LEU A 414 -20.66 -16.55 -7.47
CA LEU A 414 -21.09 -15.84 -6.26
C LEU A 414 -22.28 -14.92 -6.62
N PRO A 415 -23.50 -15.17 -6.13
CA PRO A 415 -24.65 -14.27 -6.33
C PRO A 415 -24.43 -12.85 -5.74
N ASP A 416 -25.02 -11.84 -6.39
CA ASP A 416 -24.87 -10.42 -5.99
C ASP A 416 -25.28 -10.13 -4.54
N GLU A 417 -26.29 -10.84 -4.02
CA GLU A 417 -26.80 -10.65 -2.67
C GLU A 417 -25.73 -10.82 -1.57
N PHE A 418 -24.69 -11.63 -1.82
CA PHE A 418 -23.62 -11.90 -0.85
C PHE A 418 -22.53 -10.80 -0.79
N PHE A 419 -22.57 -9.83 -1.71
CA PHE A 419 -21.64 -8.69 -1.69
C PHE A 419 -22.32 -7.34 -1.89
N ALA A 420 -23.64 -7.29 -2.05
CA ALA A 420 -24.41 -6.05 -2.20
C ALA A 420 -24.30 -5.10 -1.00
N HIS A 421 -23.87 -5.59 0.17
CA HIS A 421 -23.67 -4.81 1.39
C HIS A 421 -22.23 -4.39 1.63
N ASN A 422 -21.33 -4.65 0.69
CA ASN A 422 -19.93 -4.29 0.75
C ASN A 422 -19.62 -3.21 -0.31
N GLU A 423 -19.04 -2.07 0.10
CA GLU A 423 -18.78 -0.96 -0.82
C GLU A 423 -17.51 -1.15 -1.67
N ASP A 424 -16.59 -2.01 -1.22
CA ASP A 424 -15.28 -2.23 -1.84
C ASP A 424 -15.23 -3.49 -2.73
N ILE A 425 -16.27 -4.34 -2.67
CA ILE A 425 -16.39 -5.52 -3.53
C ILE A 425 -17.42 -5.28 -4.64
N THR A 426 -16.95 -5.21 -5.88
CA THR A 426 -17.79 -5.06 -7.07
C THR A 426 -17.83 -6.34 -7.90
N ARG A 427 -18.86 -6.47 -8.76
CA ARG A 427 -18.96 -7.60 -9.69
C ARG A 427 -17.77 -7.65 -10.65
N GLU A 428 -17.30 -6.49 -11.09
CA GLU A 428 -16.13 -6.31 -11.95
C GLU A 428 -14.84 -6.77 -11.27
N GLY A 429 -14.76 -6.69 -9.94
CA GLY A 429 -13.67 -7.18 -9.10
C GLY A 429 -13.57 -8.69 -8.96
N ILE A 430 -14.59 -9.45 -9.36
CA ILE A 430 -14.72 -10.88 -9.02
C ILE A 430 -14.41 -11.81 -10.22
N ILE A 431 -13.77 -12.95 -9.96
CA ILE A 431 -13.65 -14.10 -10.86
C ILE A 431 -14.18 -15.34 -10.12
N GLY A 432 -15.39 -15.75 -10.46
CA GLY A 432 -16.11 -16.76 -9.70
C GLY A 432 -16.49 -16.25 -8.30
N ASN A 433 -15.69 -16.61 -7.28
CA ASN A 433 -15.72 -16.07 -5.91
C ASN A 433 -14.33 -15.57 -5.45
N TYR A 434 -13.31 -15.62 -6.32
CA TYR A 434 -12.04 -14.92 -6.11
C TYR A 434 -12.25 -13.41 -6.29
N VAL A 435 -11.88 -12.61 -5.29
CA VAL A 435 -12.03 -11.15 -5.33
C VAL A 435 -10.67 -10.52 -5.64
N HIS A 436 -10.44 -10.07 -6.86
CA HIS A 436 -9.20 -9.38 -7.23
C HIS A 436 -9.23 -7.89 -6.92
N GLY A 437 -10.41 -7.28 -6.91
CA GLY A 437 -10.58 -5.87 -6.54
C GLY A 437 -10.30 -5.58 -5.07
N ASN A 438 -9.90 -6.59 -4.28
CA ASN A 438 -9.52 -6.42 -2.90
C ASN A 438 -8.40 -7.40 -2.46
N GLU A 439 -7.58 -6.92 -1.55
CA GLU A 439 -6.28 -7.43 -1.14
C GLU A 439 -6.24 -8.84 -0.51
N PRO A 440 -7.26 -9.33 0.22
CA PRO A 440 -7.20 -10.63 0.89
C PRO A 440 -6.94 -11.81 -0.05
N SER A 441 -7.26 -11.66 -1.34
CA SER A 441 -7.11 -12.73 -2.33
C SER A 441 -5.80 -12.66 -3.13
N HIS A 442 -5.00 -11.61 -3.00
CA HIS A 442 -3.89 -11.34 -3.93
C HIS A 442 -2.84 -12.47 -4.02
N HIS A 443 -2.62 -13.21 -2.94
CA HIS A 443 -1.70 -14.35 -2.90
C HIS A 443 -2.31 -15.67 -3.38
N VAL A 444 -3.63 -15.79 -3.44
CA VAL A 444 -4.35 -17.07 -3.58
C VAL A 444 -4.02 -17.82 -4.88
N ALA A 445 -3.89 -17.10 -6.00
CA ALA A 445 -3.56 -17.71 -7.29
C ALA A 445 -2.23 -18.48 -7.26
N TYR A 446 -1.30 -18.09 -6.38
CA TYR A 446 0.02 -18.69 -6.23
C TYR A 446 0.03 -19.95 -5.34
N LEU A 447 -1.05 -20.25 -4.61
CA LEU A 447 -1.10 -21.36 -3.65
C LEU A 447 -1.07 -22.74 -4.34
N SER A 448 -1.43 -22.84 -5.62
CA SER A 448 -1.32 -24.09 -6.38
C SER A 448 0.13 -24.59 -6.51
N ASN A 449 1.13 -23.72 -6.36
CA ASN A 449 2.54 -24.12 -6.31
C ASN A 449 2.86 -25.07 -5.15
N TRP A 450 2.20 -24.95 -4.00
CA TRP A 450 2.45 -25.81 -2.82
C TRP A 450 1.87 -27.22 -2.95
N ILE A 451 0.93 -27.43 -3.86
CA ILE A 451 0.34 -28.74 -4.13
C ILE A 451 0.94 -29.43 -5.36
N GLY A 452 1.92 -28.81 -6.02
CA GLY A 452 2.56 -29.33 -7.23
C GLY A 452 1.73 -29.11 -8.49
N GLU A 453 0.80 -28.15 -8.48
CA GLU A 453 -0.09 -27.83 -9.60
C GLU A 453 0.24 -26.45 -10.20
N SER A 454 1.53 -26.17 -10.39
CA SER A 454 2.02 -24.84 -10.83
C SER A 454 1.41 -24.33 -12.13
N TRP A 455 0.98 -25.23 -13.02
CA TRP A 455 0.27 -24.83 -14.24
C TRP A 455 -1.06 -24.10 -13.96
N LYS A 456 -1.73 -24.40 -12.83
CA LYS A 456 -2.94 -23.67 -12.43
C LYS A 456 -2.62 -22.27 -11.91
N THR A 457 -1.48 -22.10 -11.22
CA THR A 457 -1.00 -20.75 -10.86
C THR A 457 -0.73 -19.93 -12.11
N GLN A 458 -0.02 -20.50 -13.07
CA GLN A 458 0.32 -19.84 -14.33
C GLN A 458 -0.92 -19.40 -15.11
N GLU A 459 -1.91 -20.29 -15.24
CA GLU A 459 -3.19 -20.02 -15.89
C GLU A 459 -3.97 -18.91 -15.19
N ARG A 460 -4.15 -19.01 -13.86
CA ARG A 460 -4.93 -18.04 -13.08
C ARG A 460 -4.29 -16.66 -13.07
N VAL A 461 -2.97 -16.58 -12.89
CA VAL A 461 -2.26 -15.30 -12.89
C VAL A 461 -2.40 -14.60 -14.25
N ARG A 462 -2.29 -15.33 -15.36
CA ARG A 462 -2.50 -14.76 -16.70
C ARG A 462 -3.96 -14.38 -16.94
N MET A 463 -4.91 -15.16 -16.45
CA MET A 463 -6.34 -14.83 -16.50
C MET A 463 -6.67 -13.55 -15.73
N ILE A 464 -6.10 -13.38 -14.53
CA ILE A 464 -6.31 -12.17 -13.72
C ILE A 464 -5.73 -10.95 -14.45
N MET A 465 -4.47 -11.00 -14.90
CA MET A 465 -3.85 -9.88 -15.62
C MET A 465 -4.63 -9.49 -16.89
N ASP A 466 -5.18 -10.45 -17.63
CA ASP A 466 -5.96 -10.19 -18.85
C ASP A 466 -7.34 -9.58 -18.57
N SER A 467 -8.02 -10.06 -17.53
CA SER A 467 -9.42 -9.69 -17.25
C SER A 467 -9.60 -8.54 -16.28
N LYS A 468 -8.58 -8.20 -15.47
CA LYS A 468 -8.68 -7.20 -14.38
C LYS A 468 -7.80 -5.97 -14.55
N TYR A 469 -6.97 -5.94 -15.60
CA TYR A 469 -6.11 -4.82 -15.91
C TYR A 469 -6.28 -4.36 -17.37
N SER A 470 -6.36 -3.06 -17.58
CA SER A 470 -6.38 -2.46 -18.91
C SER A 470 -5.63 -1.12 -18.95
N ASN A 471 -5.60 -0.48 -20.12
CA ASN A 471 -5.08 0.87 -20.32
C ASN A 471 -6.20 1.92 -20.47
N THR A 472 -7.42 1.60 -20.03
CA THR A 472 -8.58 2.51 -20.07
C THR A 472 -8.84 3.15 -18.70
N PRO A 473 -9.64 4.24 -18.62
CA PRO A 473 -9.93 4.90 -17.34
C PRO A 473 -10.56 4.00 -16.26
N ASP A 474 -11.27 2.95 -16.66
CA ASP A 474 -11.86 1.89 -15.82
C ASP A 474 -10.96 0.64 -15.74
N GLY A 475 -9.67 0.79 -15.97
CA GLY A 475 -8.72 -0.31 -16.17
C GLY A 475 -8.26 -1.05 -14.92
N LEU A 476 -8.78 -0.74 -13.74
CA LEU A 476 -8.54 -1.46 -12.49
C LEU A 476 -9.85 -2.02 -11.96
N SER A 477 -9.81 -3.24 -11.42
CA SER A 477 -10.99 -3.95 -10.93
C SER A 477 -11.40 -3.59 -9.49
N GLY A 478 -10.77 -2.58 -8.90
CA GLY A 478 -10.92 -2.12 -7.52
C GLY A 478 -10.12 -0.83 -7.29
N ASN A 479 -10.02 -0.39 -6.04
CA ASN A 479 -9.12 0.69 -5.67
C ASN A 479 -7.66 0.28 -5.95
N ASP A 480 -6.77 1.23 -6.26
CA ASP A 480 -5.34 0.90 -6.47
C ASP A 480 -4.56 0.80 -5.15
N ASP A 481 -5.17 1.27 -4.05
CA ASP A 481 -4.68 1.23 -2.68
C ASP A 481 -3.22 1.59 -2.53
N CYS A 482 -2.93 2.85 -2.92
CA CYS A 482 -1.61 3.45 -2.89
C CYS A 482 -0.57 2.71 -3.73
N GLY A 483 -0.99 2.00 -4.79
CA GLY A 483 -0.12 1.26 -5.70
C GLY A 483 -0.03 -0.23 -5.41
N GLN A 484 -0.82 -0.78 -4.48
CA GLN A 484 -0.81 -2.20 -4.14
C GLN A 484 -1.28 -3.08 -5.30
N MET A 485 -2.41 -2.76 -5.93
CA MET A 485 -2.90 -3.47 -7.13
C MET A 485 -1.89 -3.38 -8.27
N SER A 486 -1.38 -2.18 -8.51
CA SER A 486 -0.32 -1.94 -9.49
C SER A 486 0.95 -2.75 -9.19
N ALA A 487 1.37 -2.88 -7.94
CA ALA A 487 2.53 -3.69 -7.55
C ALA A 487 2.29 -5.19 -7.76
N TRP A 488 1.07 -5.68 -7.52
CA TRP A 488 0.68 -7.05 -7.87
C TRP A 488 0.86 -7.32 -9.36
N TYR A 489 0.42 -6.39 -10.21
CA TYR A 489 0.59 -6.50 -11.67
C TYR A 489 2.05 -6.52 -12.07
N ILE A 490 2.89 -5.63 -11.53
CA ILE A 490 4.33 -5.58 -11.86
C ILE A 490 5.02 -6.91 -11.52
N PHE A 491 4.83 -7.42 -10.30
CA PHE A 491 5.37 -8.71 -9.89
C PHE A 491 4.92 -9.85 -10.82
N SER A 492 3.61 -9.96 -11.02
CA SER A 492 3.00 -11.02 -11.83
C SER A 492 3.44 -10.96 -13.29
N ALA A 493 3.54 -9.77 -13.87
CA ALA A 493 3.99 -9.55 -15.25
C ALA A 493 5.47 -9.94 -15.44
N LEU A 494 6.31 -9.72 -14.42
CA LEU A 494 7.71 -10.19 -14.38
C LEU A 494 7.83 -11.69 -14.09
N GLY A 495 6.75 -12.34 -13.63
CA GLY A 495 6.63 -13.79 -13.51
C GLY A 495 6.84 -14.34 -12.09
N PHE A 496 6.81 -13.52 -11.04
CA PHE A 496 6.94 -13.98 -9.65
C PHE A 496 6.27 -13.05 -8.64
N TYR A 497 5.88 -13.53 -7.46
CA TYR A 497 5.13 -12.76 -6.46
C TYR A 497 5.50 -13.13 -5.00
N PRO A 498 5.60 -12.16 -4.08
CA PRO A 498 5.88 -12.41 -2.66
C PRO A 498 4.62 -12.88 -1.92
N VAL A 499 4.39 -14.18 -1.81
CA VAL A 499 3.21 -14.74 -1.11
C VAL A 499 3.22 -14.43 0.39
N ALA A 500 4.39 -14.44 1.02
CA ALA A 500 4.56 -14.15 2.45
C ALA A 500 5.71 -13.15 2.67
N PRO A 501 5.45 -11.83 2.56
CA PRO A 501 6.41 -10.79 2.93
C PRO A 501 6.89 -11.00 4.37
N GLY A 502 8.20 -10.94 4.60
CA GLY A 502 8.87 -11.48 5.79
C GLY A 502 9.65 -12.78 5.49
N SER A 503 9.39 -13.41 4.34
CA SER A 503 10.26 -14.45 3.76
C SER A 503 11.20 -13.88 2.70
N VAL A 504 12.23 -14.65 2.34
CA VAL A 504 13.12 -14.33 1.21
C VAL A 504 12.64 -14.88 -0.13
N GLN A 505 11.45 -15.49 -0.19
CA GLN A 505 10.98 -16.24 -1.36
C GLN A 505 9.97 -15.44 -2.21
N TYR A 506 10.08 -15.57 -3.52
CA TYR A 506 9.09 -15.09 -4.49
C TYR A 506 8.52 -16.27 -5.28
N SER A 507 7.24 -16.56 -5.10
CA SER A 507 6.54 -17.67 -5.77
C SER A 507 6.45 -17.43 -7.27
N ILE A 508 6.78 -18.43 -8.08
CA ILE A 508 6.83 -18.30 -9.54
C ILE A 508 5.42 -18.38 -10.13
N GLY A 509 5.11 -17.41 -11.00
CA GLY A 509 3.88 -17.32 -11.77
C GLY A 509 4.11 -17.66 -13.24
N SER A 510 3.53 -16.85 -14.11
CA SER A 510 3.75 -16.89 -15.56
C SER A 510 4.01 -15.47 -16.06
N PRO A 511 5.19 -15.18 -16.62
CA PRO A 511 5.48 -13.82 -17.10
C PRO A 511 4.49 -13.41 -18.19
N LEU A 512 4.19 -12.12 -18.26
CA LEU A 512 3.45 -11.49 -19.35
C LEU A 512 4.40 -10.83 -20.35
N VAL A 513 5.52 -10.28 -19.89
CA VAL A 513 6.53 -9.66 -20.73
C VAL A 513 7.26 -10.71 -21.58
N LYS A 514 7.76 -10.30 -22.75
CA LYS A 514 8.72 -11.08 -23.53
C LYS A 514 10.12 -10.97 -22.94
N SER A 515 10.49 -9.77 -22.50
CA SER A 515 11.73 -9.56 -21.76
C SER A 515 11.60 -8.39 -20.80
N ALA A 516 12.40 -8.42 -19.73
CA ALA A 516 12.58 -7.29 -18.83
C ALA A 516 14.04 -7.17 -18.40
N LYS A 517 14.47 -5.93 -18.18
CA LYS A 517 15.76 -5.58 -17.60
C LYS A 517 15.53 -4.64 -16.42
N ILE A 518 15.79 -5.16 -15.22
CA ILE A 518 15.67 -4.42 -13.97
C ILE A 518 17.05 -3.92 -13.58
N LYS A 519 17.20 -2.60 -13.43
CA LYS A 519 18.42 -1.95 -12.94
C LYS A 519 18.29 -1.79 -11.43
N LEU A 520 19.06 -2.57 -10.67
CA LEU A 520 19.03 -2.53 -9.22
C LEU A 520 19.83 -1.33 -8.69
N GLU A 521 19.46 -0.80 -7.51
CA GLU A 521 20.18 0.32 -6.88
C GLU A 521 21.65 0.01 -6.56
N ASN A 522 22.02 -1.26 -6.45
CA ASN A 522 23.41 -1.71 -6.26
C ASN A 522 24.22 -1.78 -7.57
N GLY A 523 23.66 -1.33 -8.69
CA GLY A 523 24.30 -1.30 -10.01
C GLY A 523 24.25 -2.62 -10.78
N LYS A 524 23.73 -3.69 -10.17
CA LYS A 524 23.54 -4.98 -10.85
C LYS A 524 22.26 -4.97 -11.69
N ILE A 525 22.16 -5.94 -12.59
CA ILE A 525 21.04 -6.07 -13.52
C ILE A 525 20.40 -7.44 -13.34
N VAL A 526 19.06 -7.45 -13.31
CA VAL A 526 18.27 -8.66 -13.49
C VAL A 526 17.71 -8.66 -14.90
N SER A 527 18.01 -9.69 -15.67
CA SER A 527 17.47 -9.92 -17.01
C SER A 527 16.46 -11.05 -16.93
N ILE A 528 15.26 -10.80 -17.46
CA ILE A 528 14.19 -11.79 -17.60
C ILE A 528 13.91 -11.94 -19.09
N GLU A 529 13.89 -13.17 -19.58
CA GLU A 529 13.52 -13.50 -20.96
C GLU A 529 12.46 -14.60 -20.94
N ALA A 530 11.33 -14.38 -21.60
CA ALA A 530 10.28 -15.37 -21.81
C ALA A 530 10.29 -15.84 -23.26
N LYS A 531 11.00 -16.93 -23.54
CA LYS A 531 11.08 -17.54 -24.87
C LYS A 531 9.74 -18.10 -25.28
N ASN A 532 9.38 -17.85 -26.54
CA ASN A 532 8.08 -18.20 -27.11
C ASN A 532 6.89 -17.53 -26.40
N GLN A 533 7.08 -16.39 -25.74
CA GLN A 533 5.99 -15.69 -25.08
C GLN A 533 4.89 -15.27 -26.08
N SER A 534 3.63 -15.54 -25.71
CA SER A 534 2.44 -15.09 -26.44
C SER A 534 1.19 -15.16 -25.56
N ALA A 535 0.06 -14.68 -26.07
CA ALA A 535 -1.24 -14.85 -25.41
C ALA A 535 -1.62 -16.33 -25.21
N LYS A 536 -1.15 -17.23 -26.09
CA LYS A 536 -1.46 -18.68 -26.02
C LYS A 536 -0.44 -19.46 -25.17
N ASN A 537 0.79 -18.98 -25.07
CA ASN A 537 1.87 -19.68 -24.38
C ASN A 537 1.96 -19.23 -22.92
N VAL A 538 1.00 -19.70 -22.13
CA VAL A 538 0.83 -19.34 -20.71
C VAL A 538 1.69 -20.18 -19.77
N TYR A 539 2.06 -21.41 -20.17
CA TYR A 539 2.67 -22.38 -19.25
C TYR A 539 4.19 -22.40 -19.33
N VAL A 540 4.85 -22.34 -18.18
CA VAL A 540 6.31 -22.43 -18.07
C VAL A 540 6.74 -23.90 -18.21
N GLN A 541 7.56 -24.19 -19.22
CA GLN A 541 8.07 -25.53 -19.52
C GLN A 541 9.40 -25.81 -18.83
N LYS A 542 10.24 -24.78 -18.74
CA LYS A 542 11.58 -24.81 -18.16
C LYS A 542 11.98 -23.42 -17.70
N ILE A 543 12.78 -23.36 -16.63
CA ILE A 543 13.40 -22.13 -16.15
C ILE A 543 14.90 -22.34 -16.12
N LEU A 544 15.66 -21.35 -16.57
CA LEU A 544 17.09 -21.25 -16.35
C LEU A 544 17.36 -20.05 -15.46
N LEU A 545 18.05 -20.25 -14.35
CA LEU A 545 18.61 -19.18 -13.52
C LEU A 545 20.12 -19.19 -13.70
N ASN A 546 20.68 -18.11 -14.25
CA ASN A 546 22.10 -17.97 -14.56
C ASN A 546 22.64 -19.15 -15.40
N GLY A 547 21.84 -19.59 -16.38
CA GLY A 547 22.17 -20.69 -17.30
C GLY A 547 21.99 -22.11 -16.73
N LYS A 548 21.65 -22.24 -15.45
CA LYS A 548 21.38 -23.54 -14.81
C LYS A 548 19.88 -23.79 -14.72
N GLU A 549 19.46 -25.02 -14.95
CA GLU A 549 18.06 -25.39 -14.81
C GLU A 549 17.59 -25.17 -13.36
N TRP A 550 16.53 -24.38 -13.22
CA TRP A 550 15.89 -24.07 -11.97
C TRP A 550 14.63 -24.91 -11.82
N LYS A 551 14.56 -25.70 -10.74
CA LYS A 551 13.48 -26.67 -10.51
C LYS A 551 12.55 -26.29 -9.36
N GLU A 552 12.90 -25.26 -8.60
CA GLU A 552 12.07 -24.74 -7.52
C GLU A 552 10.93 -23.90 -8.08
N ASN A 553 9.82 -23.82 -7.33
CA ASN A 553 8.66 -23.00 -7.68
C ASN A 553 8.75 -21.57 -7.09
N TYR A 554 9.93 -21.16 -6.65
CA TYR A 554 10.19 -19.82 -6.12
C TYR A 554 11.59 -19.35 -6.52
N PHE A 555 11.80 -18.03 -6.53
CA PHE A 555 13.13 -17.42 -6.53
C PHE A 555 13.49 -16.93 -5.13
N ILE A 556 14.79 -16.82 -4.83
CA ILE A 556 15.29 -16.24 -3.59
C ILE A 556 15.71 -14.79 -3.82
N HIS A 557 15.38 -13.91 -2.87
CA HIS A 557 15.72 -12.49 -2.94
C HIS A 557 17.20 -12.22 -3.17
N SER A 558 18.10 -12.96 -2.50
CA SER A 558 19.55 -12.80 -2.71
C SER A 558 19.99 -13.14 -4.13
N ASP A 559 19.32 -14.08 -4.82
CA ASP A 559 19.66 -14.43 -6.20
C ASP A 559 19.29 -13.28 -7.14
N ILE A 560 18.12 -12.66 -6.93
CA ILE A 560 17.67 -11.47 -7.65
C ILE A 560 18.64 -10.30 -7.40
N MET A 561 18.88 -9.98 -6.12
CA MET A 561 19.73 -8.83 -5.75
C MET A 561 21.20 -8.99 -6.14
N ASN A 562 21.65 -10.22 -6.42
CA ASN A 562 22.99 -10.49 -6.93
C ASN A 562 23.15 -10.31 -8.44
N GLY A 563 22.10 -9.86 -9.13
CA GLY A 563 22.03 -9.86 -10.58
C GLY A 563 21.76 -11.26 -11.10
N ALA A 564 20.67 -11.42 -11.83
CA ALA A 564 20.20 -12.72 -12.29
C ALA A 564 19.85 -12.67 -13.77
N ASN A 565 20.16 -13.73 -14.50
CA ASN A 565 19.60 -14.00 -15.81
C ASN A 565 18.57 -15.12 -15.70
N ILE A 566 17.30 -14.78 -15.81
CA ILE A 566 16.15 -15.66 -15.68
C ILE A 566 15.56 -15.89 -17.06
N VAL A 567 15.61 -17.12 -17.55
CA VAL A 567 15.00 -17.50 -18.83
C VAL A 567 13.84 -18.45 -18.58
N PHE A 568 12.63 -18.04 -18.95
CA PHE A 568 11.45 -18.89 -19.02
C PHE A 568 11.29 -19.43 -20.43
N GLU A 569 11.17 -20.75 -20.59
CA GLU A 569 10.71 -21.36 -21.84
C GLU A 569 9.20 -21.58 -21.75
N MET A 570 8.42 -20.86 -22.56
CA MET A 570 6.96 -20.88 -22.52
C MET A 570 6.38 -21.90 -23.50
N GLY A 571 5.17 -22.40 -23.21
CA GLY A 571 4.43 -23.32 -24.07
C GLY A 571 2.91 -23.22 -23.89
N ALA A 572 2.17 -23.67 -24.91
CA ALA A 572 0.70 -23.64 -24.92
C ALA A 572 0.04 -24.78 -24.11
N LYS A 573 0.81 -25.80 -23.69
CA LYS A 573 0.30 -26.96 -22.96
C LYS A 573 0.86 -26.98 -21.55
N ALA A 574 -0.02 -27.24 -20.57
CA ALA A 574 0.36 -27.40 -19.18
C ALA A 574 1.37 -28.54 -19.00
N LYS A 575 2.45 -28.27 -18.29
CA LYS A 575 3.40 -29.28 -17.83
C LYS A 575 2.93 -29.80 -16.46
N LYS A 576 2.27 -30.97 -16.47
CA LYS A 576 1.67 -31.57 -15.26
C LYS A 576 2.63 -32.46 -14.45
N LYS A 577 3.89 -32.57 -14.88
CA LYS A 577 4.94 -33.37 -14.24
C LYS A 577 6.29 -32.67 -14.30
#